data_AF-A0A1C3XHT1-F1
#
_entry.id   AF-A0A1C3XHT1-F1
#
_cell.length_a   1.000
_cell.length_b   1.000
_cell.length_c   1.000
_cell.angle_alpha   90.00
_cell.angle_beta   90.00
_cell.angle_gamma   90.00
#
_symmetry.space_group_name_H-M   'P 1'
#
loop_
_entity.id
_entity.type
_entity.pdbx_description
1 polymer ?
#
loop_
_entity_poly.entity_id
_entity_poly.type
_entity_poly.pdbx_seq_one_letter_code
_entity_poly.pdbx_strand_id
1 'polypeptide(L)'
;MSLAQQMHAERKARLARLGAIPTNSVVSKLTEAQIVPIRPERKLIIPPVEYFYPSFWCWDLITATNRILPTVKNIQNVVANHFDISVMDMVSARRTKNLILPRHVALYLAKEMTELSYPVIGRYFGGRDHSTIIHAVEKITARMESEPELKRTVDGLRGLFE
;
A
#
# COMPACT_ATOMS: atom_id res chain seq x y z
N MET A 1 -45.06 -10.00 -43.43
CA MET A 1 -44.13 -9.99 -42.29
C MET A 1 -42.86 -9.26 -42.69
N SER A 2 -42.26 -8.45 -41.82
CA SER A 2 -41.06 -7.65 -42.10
C SER A 2 -39.83 -8.54 -42.29
N LEU A 3 -38.89 -8.14 -43.16
CA LEU A 3 -37.60 -8.81 -43.40
C LEU A 3 -36.83 -9.01 -42.08
N ALA A 4 -36.93 -8.06 -41.15
CA ALA A 4 -36.34 -8.16 -39.83
C ALA A 4 -36.95 -9.30 -38.99
N GLN A 5 -38.25 -9.55 -39.14
CA GLN A 5 -38.94 -10.65 -38.45
C GLN A 5 -38.55 -12.01 -39.04
N GLN A 6 -38.36 -12.10 -40.36
CA GLN A 6 -37.87 -13.31 -41.02
C GLN A 6 -36.42 -13.63 -40.61
N MET A 7 -35.54 -12.64 -40.63
CA MET A 7 -34.16 -12.80 -40.15
C MET A 7 -34.10 -13.20 -38.67
N HIS A 8 -34.97 -12.65 -37.82
CA HIS A 8 -35.04 -13.06 -36.41
C HIS A 8 -35.50 -14.51 -36.23
N ALA A 9 -36.49 -14.94 -37.00
CA ALA A 9 -36.97 -16.32 -36.97
C ALA A 9 -35.90 -17.30 -37.46
N GLU A 10 -35.20 -16.94 -38.53
CA GLU A 10 -34.15 -17.76 -39.13
C GLU A 10 -32.91 -17.84 -38.22
N ARG A 11 -32.53 -16.74 -37.58
CA ARG A 11 -31.46 -16.70 -36.56
C ARG A 11 -31.81 -17.55 -35.35
N LYS A 12 -33.07 -17.56 -34.91
CA LYS A 12 -33.57 -18.40 -33.80
C LYS A 12 -33.57 -19.90 -34.17
N ALA A 13 -33.97 -20.24 -35.39
CA ALA A 13 -33.94 -21.61 -35.90
C ALA A 13 -32.50 -22.14 -36.06
N ARG A 14 -31.56 -21.28 -36.46
CA ARG A 14 -30.13 -21.61 -36.58
C ARG A 14 -29.49 -21.88 -35.21
N LEU A 15 -29.86 -21.13 -34.17
CA LEU A 15 -29.37 -21.34 -32.81
C LEU A 15 -29.85 -22.68 -32.21
N ALA A 16 -31.09 -23.11 -32.52
CA ALA A 16 -31.62 -24.40 -32.08
C ALA A 16 -30.88 -25.60 -32.70
N ARG A 17 -30.42 -25.49 -33.95
CA ARG A 17 -29.64 -26.54 -34.64
C ARG A 17 -28.21 -26.68 -34.11
N LEU A 18 -27.65 -25.61 -33.55
CA LEU A 18 -26.27 -25.56 -33.06
C LEU A 18 -26.13 -26.05 -31.60
N GLY A 19 -27.21 -26.54 -30.98
CA GLY A 19 -27.17 -27.04 -29.60
C GLY A 19 -26.78 -25.96 -28.57
N ALA A 20 -26.87 -24.68 -28.93
CA ALA A 20 -26.49 -23.59 -28.04
C ALA A 20 -27.50 -23.50 -26.89
N ILE A 21 -27.01 -23.68 -25.67
CA ILE A 21 -27.79 -23.56 -24.44
C ILE A 21 -28.30 -22.11 -24.35
N PRO A 22 -29.61 -21.87 -24.22
CA PRO A 22 -30.12 -20.52 -24.02
C PRO A 22 -29.55 -19.96 -22.71
N THR A 23 -28.92 -18.80 -22.78
CA THR A 23 -28.24 -18.10 -21.66
C THR A 23 -29.17 -17.62 -20.55
N ASN A 24 -30.44 -18.07 -20.53
CA ASN A 24 -31.37 -17.78 -19.46
C ASN A 24 -31.94 -19.02 -18.76
N SER A 25 -31.28 -20.18 -18.90
CA SER A 25 -31.63 -21.43 -18.19
C SER A 25 -30.82 -21.66 -16.91
N VAL A 26 -29.77 -20.85 -16.66
CA VAL A 26 -28.88 -21.04 -15.50
C VAL A 26 -29.32 -20.23 -14.27
N VAL A 27 -30.20 -19.24 -14.43
CA VAL A 27 -30.70 -18.44 -13.29
C VAL A 27 -31.82 -19.15 -12.52
N SER A 28 -32.50 -20.13 -13.11
CA SER A 28 -33.56 -20.90 -12.43
C SER A 28 -33.12 -22.25 -11.87
N LYS A 29 -31.82 -22.58 -11.92
CA LYS A 29 -31.25 -23.84 -11.38
C LYS A 29 -30.32 -23.64 -10.19
N LEU A 30 -30.34 -22.47 -9.56
CA LEU A 30 -29.67 -22.21 -8.28
C LEU A 30 -30.63 -22.24 -7.08
N THR A 31 -31.88 -22.69 -7.26
CA THR A 31 -32.88 -22.75 -6.18
C THR A 31 -32.89 -24.07 -5.40
N GLU A 32 -31.99 -25.01 -5.67
CA GLU A 32 -31.93 -26.29 -4.94
C GLU A 32 -30.49 -26.77 -4.65
N ALA A 33 -29.55 -25.83 -4.49
CA ALA A 33 -28.31 -26.14 -3.81
C ALA A 33 -28.61 -26.25 -2.31
N GLN A 34 -28.72 -27.50 -1.85
CA GLN A 34 -28.70 -27.96 -0.47
C GLN A 34 -28.31 -26.88 0.56
N ILE A 35 -29.31 -26.30 1.21
CA ILE A 35 -29.11 -25.65 2.51
C ILE A 35 -28.76 -26.77 3.47
N VAL A 36 -27.46 -26.95 3.70
CA VAL A 36 -26.96 -27.82 4.76
C VAL A 36 -27.56 -27.31 6.08
N PRO A 37 -28.13 -28.15 6.95
CA PRO A 37 -28.64 -27.68 8.22
C PRO A 37 -27.51 -26.98 8.98
N ILE A 38 -27.74 -25.71 9.30
CA ILE A 38 -26.87 -24.92 10.16
C ILE A 38 -26.77 -25.71 11.46
N ARG A 39 -25.60 -26.29 11.71
CA ARG A 39 -25.33 -27.12 12.87
C ARG A 39 -25.69 -26.32 14.12
N PRO A 40 -26.52 -26.86 15.04
CA PRO A 40 -26.92 -26.13 16.23
C PRO A 40 -25.67 -25.79 17.04
N GLU A 41 -25.66 -24.54 17.49
CA GLU A 41 -24.67 -23.83 18.29
C GLU A 41 -23.70 -24.77 19.04
N ARG A 42 -22.41 -24.69 18.69
CA ARG A 42 -21.38 -25.02 19.67
C ARG A 42 -21.61 -24.06 20.84
N LYS A 43 -22.12 -24.56 21.97
CA LYS A 43 -21.90 -23.91 23.26
C LYS A 43 -20.40 -23.73 23.38
N LEU A 44 -19.95 -22.51 23.11
CA LEU A 44 -18.62 -22.07 23.46
C LEU A 44 -18.63 -22.05 24.99
N ILE A 45 -18.19 -23.14 25.60
CA ILE A 45 -17.82 -23.12 27.02
C ILE A 45 -16.56 -22.26 27.06
N ILE A 46 -16.77 -20.96 27.15
CA ILE A 46 -15.75 -20.05 27.63
C ILE A 46 -15.63 -20.43 29.11
N PRO A 47 -14.49 -20.98 29.59
CA PRO A 47 -14.27 -21.04 31.03
C PRO A 47 -14.35 -19.60 31.56
N PRO A 48 -14.89 -19.39 32.78
CA PRO A 48 -15.05 -18.05 33.35
C PRO A 48 -13.71 -17.33 33.27
N VAL A 49 -13.74 -16.13 32.66
CA VAL A 49 -12.57 -15.30 32.42
C VAL A 49 -12.14 -14.70 33.76
N GLU A 50 -11.51 -15.51 34.60
CA GLU A 50 -10.55 -15.05 35.60
C GLU A 50 -9.15 -15.39 35.09
N TYR A 51 -8.81 -14.83 33.92
CA TYR A 51 -7.41 -14.62 33.60
C TYR A 51 -6.94 -13.44 34.45
N PHE A 52 -6.45 -13.77 35.64
CA PHE A 52 -5.49 -12.95 36.36
C PHE A 52 -4.27 -12.79 35.47
N TYR A 53 -4.29 -11.78 34.59
CA TYR A 53 -3.08 -11.26 33.96
C TYR A 53 -2.41 -10.38 35.01
N PRO A 54 -1.28 -10.79 35.61
CA PRO A 54 -0.47 -9.84 36.35
C PRO A 54 -0.07 -8.77 35.35
N SER A 55 -0.29 -7.48 35.67
CA SER A 55 0.16 -6.31 34.89
C SER A 55 1.68 -6.25 34.63
N PHE A 56 2.42 -7.33 34.88
CA PHE A 56 3.87 -7.42 34.96
C PHE A 56 4.50 -8.52 34.10
N TRP A 57 3.75 -9.30 33.31
CA TRP A 57 4.33 -10.47 32.60
C TRP A 57 4.21 -10.51 31.07
N CYS A 58 3.86 -9.41 30.41
CA CYS A 58 3.90 -9.35 28.94
C CYS A 58 4.36 -8.01 28.34
N TRP A 59 4.50 -6.94 29.13
CA TRP A 59 4.95 -5.66 28.58
C TRP A 59 6.48 -5.60 28.36
N ASP A 60 7.26 -6.29 29.19
CA ASP A 60 8.73 -6.28 29.08
C ASP A 60 9.29 -7.21 27.99
N LEU A 61 8.51 -8.20 27.52
CA LEU A 61 8.92 -9.05 26.38
C LEU A 61 8.56 -8.45 25.01
N ILE A 62 7.62 -7.48 24.95
CA ILE A 62 7.27 -6.79 23.70
C ILE A 62 8.25 -5.64 23.41
N THR A 63 9.02 -5.20 24.40
CA THR A 63 9.92 -4.03 24.29
C THR A 63 11.36 -4.39 23.90
N ALA A 64 11.67 -5.67 23.66
CA ALA A 64 13.05 -6.09 23.36
C ALA A 64 13.43 -6.01 21.87
N THR A 65 12.48 -6.04 20.93
CA THR A 65 12.80 -6.15 19.49
C THR A 65 11.71 -5.65 18.54
N ASN A 66 10.74 -4.83 18.96
CA ASN A 66 9.82 -4.24 18.00
C ASN A 66 10.47 -3.01 17.35
N ARG A 67 11.35 -3.23 16.35
CA ARG A 67 11.81 -2.15 15.46
C ARG A 67 10.59 -1.61 14.73
N ILE A 68 9.95 -0.59 15.28
CA ILE A 68 8.85 0.11 14.63
C ILE A 68 9.44 0.77 13.39
N LEU A 69 9.18 0.20 12.20
CA LEU A 69 9.65 0.78 10.96
C LEU A 69 9.17 2.23 10.84
N PRO A 70 10.06 3.18 10.53
CA PRO A 70 9.70 4.57 10.45
C PRO A 70 8.69 4.79 9.32
N THR A 71 7.60 5.48 9.61
CA THR A 71 6.61 5.84 8.59
C THR A 71 7.16 6.98 7.72
N VAL A 72 6.76 7.04 6.44
CA VAL A 72 7.19 8.12 5.51
C VAL A 72 6.91 9.52 6.06
N LYS A 73 5.79 9.71 6.77
CA LYS A 73 5.45 10.97 7.44
C LYS A 73 6.46 11.35 8.53
N ASN A 74 6.98 10.36 9.27
CA ASN A 74 7.99 10.59 10.29
C ASN A 74 9.31 11.05 9.64
N ILE A 75 9.70 10.37 8.56
CA ILE A 75 10.88 10.74 7.76
C ILE A 75 10.77 12.16 7.23
N GLN A 76 9.61 12.52 6.68
CA GLN A 76 9.32 13.89 6.26
C GLN A 76 9.54 14.88 7.42
N ASN A 77 8.93 14.67 8.57
CA ASN A 77 9.05 15.59 9.70
C ASN A 77 10.50 15.77 10.17
N VAL A 78 11.26 14.68 10.32
CA VAL A 78 12.65 14.73 10.78
C VAL A 78 13.54 15.47 9.78
N VAL A 79 13.40 15.16 8.48
CA VAL A 79 14.18 15.84 7.43
C VAL A 79 13.78 17.31 7.32
N ALA A 80 12.49 17.63 7.45
CA ALA A 80 11.98 18.99 7.44
C ALA A 80 12.61 19.83 8.56
N ASN A 81 12.64 19.27 9.76
CA ASN A 81 13.23 19.91 10.94
C ASN A 81 14.74 20.09 10.79
N HIS A 82 15.44 19.15 10.17
CA HIS A 82 16.90 19.26 10.00
C HIS A 82 17.32 20.35 9.00
N PHE A 83 16.54 20.55 7.95
CA PHE A 83 16.83 21.54 6.90
C PHE A 83 16.06 22.85 7.07
N ASP A 84 15.37 23.04 8.19
CA ASP A 84 14.52 24.21 8.49
C ASP A 84 13.50 24.53 7.37
N ILE A 85 12.85 23.49 6.84
CA ILE A 85 11.81 23.63 5.80
C ILE A 85 10.45 23.15 6.30
N SER A 86 9.37 23.64 5.69
CA SER A 86 8.03 23.11 5.96
C SER A 86 7.82 21.75 5.30
N VAL A 87 7.04 20.87 5.95
CA VAL A 87 6.57 19.61 5.35
C VAL A 87 5.80 19.85 4.06
N MET A 88 5.05 20.96 3.98
CA MET A 88 4.33 21.35 2.78
C MET A 88 5.27 21.67 1.61
N ASP A 89 6.45 22.21 1.88
CA ASP A 89 7.43 22.51 0.84
C ASP A 89 8.05 21.25 0.24
N MET A 90 8.18 20.16 1.00
CA MET A 90 8.61 18.86 0.45
C MET A 90 7.60 18.30 -0.56
N VAL A 91 6.31 18.49 -0.29
CA VAL A 91 5.21 18.04 -1.16
C VAL A 91 4.98 19.00 -2.34
N SER A 92 5.33 20.29 -2.18
CA SER A 92 5.13 21.32 -3.20
C SER A 92 5.81 21.02 -4.54
N ALA A 93 5.25 21.54 -5.64
CA ALA A 93 5.83 21.41 -6.98
C ALA A 93 7.10 22.26 -7.21
N ARG A 94 7.50 23.10 -6.23
CA ARG A 94 8.62 24.04 -6.37
C ARG A 94 9.96 23.31 -6.50
N ARG A 95 10.81 23.79 -7.43
CA ARG A 95 12.11 23.19 -7.81
C ARG A 95 13.31 24.07 -7.45
N THR A 96 13.24 24.80 -6.34
CA THR A 96 14.37 25.59 -5.83
C THR A 96 15.45 24.67 -5.27
N LYS A 97 16.74 24.97 -5.49
CA LYS A 97 17.87 24.15 -4.98
C LYS A 97 17.77 23.87 -3.48
N ASN A 98 17.38 24.87 -2.69
CA ASN A 98 17.19 24.79 -1.24
C ASN A 98 16.12 23.76 -0.82
N LEU A 99 15.13 23.48 -1.68
CA LEU A 99 14.07 22.49 -1.41
C LEU A 99 14.35 21.14 -2.04
N ILE A 100 15.08 21.11 -3.17
CA ILE A 100 15.40 19.89 -3.90
C ILE A 100 16.29 18.98 -3.07
N LEU A 101 17.34 19.52 -2.46
CA LEU A 101 18.28 18.72 -1.68
C LEU A 101 17.60 18.01 -0.50
N PRO A 102 16.89 18.72 0.41
CA PRO A 102 16.17 18.06 1.52
C PRO A 102 15.17 17.01 1.04
N ARG A 103 14.45 17.30 -0.05
CA ARG A 103 13.47 16.37 -0.62
C ARG A 103 14.12 15.11 -1.17
N HIS A 104 15.26 15.23 -1.86
CA HIS A 104 15.98 14.06 -2.37
C HIS A 104 16.53 13.22 -1.22
N VAL A 105 17.03 13.85 -0.16
CA VAL A 105 17.46 13.16 1.07
C VAL A 105 16.27 12.41 1.70
N ALA A 106 15.11 13.05 1.82
CA ALA A 106 13.90 12.41 2.33
C ALA A 106 13.45 11.21 1.48
N LEU A 107 13.58 11.30 0.15
CA LEU A 107 13.25 10.20 -0.77
C LEU A 107 14.23 9.03 -0.63
N TYR A 108 15.53 9.31 -0.49
CA TYR A 108 16.55 8.32 -0.22
C TYR A 108 16.29 7.58 1.10
N LEU A 109 16.08 8.32 2.19
CA LEU A 109 15.75 7.75 3.50
C LEU A 109 14.45 6.94 3.46
N ALA A 110 13.40 7.47 2.82
CA ALA A 110 12.15 6.73 2.66
C ALA A 110 12.37 5.41 1.90
N LYS A 111 13.27 5.38 0.92
CA LYS A 111 13.53 4.16 0.15
C LYS A 111 14.35 3.11 0.92
N GLU A 112 15.30 3.53 1.75
CA GLU A 112 16.11 2.60 2.56
C GLU A 112 15.38 2.10 3.80
N MET A 113 14.64 2.99 4.48
CA MET A 113 14.09 2.70 5.79
C MET A 113 12.67 2.11 5.73
N THR A 114 12.03 2.19 4.56
CA THR A 114 10.69 1.61 4.34
C THR A 114 10.72 0.59 3.21
N GLU A 115 9.91 -0.46 3.34
CA GLU A 115 9.75 -1.49 2.31
C GLU A 115 8.78 -1.05 1.18
N LEU A 116 8.50 0.25 1.07
CA LEU A 116 7.55 0.77 0.10
C LEU A 116 8.16 0.80 -1.32
N SER A 117 7.29 0.63 -2.30
CA SER A 117 7.66 0.78 -3.71
C SER A 117 7.75 2.25 -4.10
N TYR A 118 8.58 2.57 -5.11
CA TYR A 118 8.73 3.92 -5.65
C TYR A 118 7.40 4.64 -5.94
N PRO A 119 6.39 4.04 -6.63
CA PRO A 119 5.13 4.74 -6.87
C PRO A 119 4.36 5.05 -5.58
N VAL A 120 4.46 4.22 -4.54
CA VAL A 120 3.82 4.47 -3.25
C VAL A 120 4.49 5.65 -2.56
N ILE A 121 5.83 5.68 -2.53
CA ILE A 121 6.61 6.80 -1.99
C ILE A 121 6.22 8.09 -2.71
N GLY A 122 6.10 8.07 -4.05
CA GLY A 122 5.72 9.24 -4.84
C GLY A 122 4.40 9.89 -4.44
N ARG A 123 3.42 9.08 -4.02
CA ARG A 123 2.14 9.60 -3.52
C ARG A 123 2.29 10.44 -2.25
N TYR A 124 3.21 10.08 -1.35
CA TYR A 124 3.49 10.85 -0.14
C TYR A 124 4.23 12.17 -0.42
N PHE A 125 4.89 12.29 -1.57
CA PHE A 125 5.65 13.47 -1.97
C PHE A 125 4.94 14.29 -3.05
N GLY A 126 3.60 14.30 -3.04
CA GLY A 126 2.79 15.14 -3.94
C GLY A 126 2.43 14.48 -5.26
N GLY A 127 2.40 13.14 -5.30
CA GLY A 127 2.02 12.38 -6.51
C GLY A 127 3.09 12.42 -7.61
N ARG A 128 4.37 12.45 -7.24
CA ARG A 128 5.48 12.50 -8.21
C ARG A 128 5.66 11.16 -8.93
N ASP A 129 6.09 11.26 -10.19
CA ASP A 129 6.44 10.09 -11.00
C ASP A 129 7.54 9.25 -10.35
N HIS A 130 7.36 7.92 -10.38
CA HIS A 130 8.29 6.96 -9.79
C HIS A 130 9.71 7.08 -10.38
N SER A 131 9.84 7.42 -11.67
CA SER A 131 11.13 7.68 -12.33
C SER A 131 11.88 8.86 -11.71
N THR A 132 11.15 9.92 -11.30
CA THR A 132 11.74 11.08 -10.62
C THR A 132 12.35 10.68 -9.27
N ILE A 133 11.71 9.72 -8.59
CA ILE A 133 12.19 9.23 -7.29
C ILE A 133 13.44 8.39 -7.49
N ILE A 134 13.44 7.49 -8.46
CA ILE A 134 14.62 6.68 -8.81
C ILE A 134 15.82 7.59 -9.09
N HIS A 135 15.64 8.59 -9.95
CA HIS A 135 16.69 9.56 -10.25
C HIS A 135 17.15 10.36 -9.03
N ALA A 136 16.24 10.72 -8.12
CA ALA A 136 16.58 11.43 -6.88
C ALA A 136 17.43 10.56 -5.94
N VAL A 137 17.06 9.28 -5.81
CA VAL A 137 17.78 8.29 -4.99
C VAL A 137 19.18 8.06 -5.56
N GLU A 138 19.29 7.73 -6.85
CA GLU A 138 20.58 7.52 -7.53
C GLU A 138 21.49 8.74 -7.40
N LYS A 139 20.94 9.95 -7.56
CA LYS A 139 21.69 11.20 -7.44
C LYS A 139 22.23 11.43 -6.03
N ILE A 140 21.48 11.08 -4.99
CA ILE A 140 21.95 11.20 -3.61
C ILE A 140 23.00 10.12 -3.31
N THR A 141 22.79 8.89 -3.77
CA THR A 141 23.79 7.81 -3.64
C THR A 141 25.12 8.21 -4.24
N ALA A 142 25.14 8.68 -5.49
CA ALA A 142 26.36 9.16 -6.14
C ALA A 142 26.99 10.37 -5.43
N ARG A 143 26.17 11.31 -4.92
CA ARG A 143 26.70 12.47 -4.19
C ARG A 143 27.27 12.12 -2.83
N MET A 144 26.77 11.10 -2.14
CA MET A 144 27.34 10.64 -0.87
C MET A 144 28.72 9.99 -1.06
N GLU A 145 29.01 9.47 -2.25
CA GLU A 145 30.34 8.96 -2.59
C GLU A 145 31.35 10.10 -2.79
N SER A 146 30.93 11.22 -3.41
CA SER A 146 31.81 12.36 -3.69
C SER A 146 31.87 13.39 -2.57
N GLU A 147 30.78 13.58 -1.81
CA GLU A 147 30.64 14.60 -0.77
C GLU A 147 30.52 13.94 0.63
N PRO A 148 31.62 13.83 1.39
CA PRO A 148 31.60 13.16 2.70
C PRO A 148 30.75 13.91 3.74
N GLU A 149 30.57 15.22 3.59
CA GLU A 149 29.69 16.02 4.44
C GLU A 149 28.23 15.60 4.28
N LEU A 150 27.77 15.40 3.03
CA LEU A 150 26.41 14.93 2.76
C LEU A 150 26.18 13.55 3.38
N LYS A 151 27.16 12.64 3.25
CA LYS A 151 27.09 11.31 3.85
C LYS A 151 26.94 11.38 5.37
N ARG A 152 27.74 12.21 6.06
CA ARG A 152 27.61 12.42 7.51
C ARG A 152 26.23 12.93 7.91
N THR A 153 25.69 13.87 7.13
CA THR A 153 24.34 14.39 7.37
C THR A 153 23.28 13.29 7.23
N VAL A 154 23.35 12.49 6.17
CA VAL A 154 22.40 11.39 5.91
C VAL A 154 22.51 10.29 6.97
N ASP A 155 23.74 9.90 7.34
CA ASP A 155 24.00 8.91 8.39
C ASP A 155 23.50 9.43 9.76
N GLY A 156 23.70 10.72 10.06
CA GLY A 156 23.17 11.36 11.26
C GLY A 156 21.64 11.34 11.31
N LEU A 157 20.98 11.59 10.17
CA LEU A 157 19.52 11.47 10.06
C LEU A 157 19.05 10.03 10.20
N ARG A 158 19.78 9.05 9.63
CA ARG A 158 19.46 7.62 9.75
C ARG A 158 19.48 7.17 11.21
N GLY A 159 20.50 7.59 11.96
CA GLY A 159 20.65 7.25 13.38
C GLY A 159 19.55 7.81 14.31
N LEU A 160 18.69 8.72 13.85
CA LEU A 160 17.55 9.21 14.64
C LEU A 160 16.36 8.25 14.67
N PHE A 161 16.36 7.20 13.84
CA PHE A 161 15.26 6.25 13.73
C PHE A 161 15.63 4.83 14.17
N GLU A 162 16.90 4.60 14.52
CA GLU A 162 17.40 3.36 15.12
C GLU A 162 17.29 3.41 16.65
#